data_AF-A0A1I2M669-F1
#
_entry.id   AF-A0A1I2M669-F1
#
_cell.length_a   1.000
_cell.length_b   1.000
_cell.length_c   1.000
_cell.angle_alpha   90.00
_cell.angle_beta   90.00
_cell.angle_gamma   90.00
#
_symmetry.space_group_name_H-M   'P 1'
#
loop_
_entity.id
_entity.type
_entity.pdbx_description
1 polymer ?
#
loop_
_entity_poly.entity_id
_entity_poly.type
_entity_poly.pdbx_seq_one_letter_code
_entity_poly.pdbx_strand_id
1 'polypeptide(L)'
;MRNTMGVRAGAAVLATLGLFAVGGAAQAAPAHGATAVQAAPAGCAEILQQIENLEFRLLALQDRLRHAGAAEKPAIVRAIVEVQARLAILYEQLETC
;
A
#
# COMPACT_ATOMS: atom_id res chain seq x y z
N MET A 1 -22.39 -35.35 -8.24
CA MET A 1 -22.74 -35.89 -6.91
C MET A 1 -21.50 -36.47 -6.26
N ARG A 2 -21.07 -35.88 -5.12
CA ARG A 2 -19.97 -36.19 -4.16
C ARG A 2 -19.52 -34.81 -3.62
N ASN A 3 -20.14 -34.21 -2.61
CA ASN A 3 -20.38 -34.59 -1.21
C ASN A 3 -19.09 -34.76 -0.40
N THR A 4 -18.82 -33.78 0.49
CA THR A 4 -18.08 -33.79 1.79
C THR A 4 -17.75 -32.32 2.13
N MET A 5 -18.54 -31.57 2.89
CA MET A 5 -18.64 -31.56 4.36
C MET A 5 -17.29 -31.81 5.07
N GLY A 6 -16.81 -30.79 5.78
CA GLY A 6 -15.53 -30.79 6.49
C GLY A 6 -15.42 -29.70 7.56
N VAL A 7 -16.30 -29.79 8.56
CA VAL A 7 -16.03 -29.56 9.99
C VAL A 7 -15.69 -28.15 10.48
N ARG A 8 -16.68 -27.60 11.20
CA ARG A 8 -16.56 -26.59 12.26
C ARG A 8 -15.77 -27.17 13.44
N ALA A 9 -14.72 -26.48 13.87
CA ALA A 9 -14.21 -26.51 15.24
C ALA A 9 -14.21 -25.03 15.70
N GLY A 10 -14.85 -24.59 16.78
CA GLY A 10 -15.27 -25.30 17.99
C GLY A 10 -14.26 -25.03 19.11
N ALA A 11 -14.71 -24.33 20.15
CA ALA A 11 -14.05 -24.01 21.43
C ALA A 11 -12.98 -22.88 21.37
N ALA A 12 -13.23 -21.66 21.86
CA ALA A 12 -13.51 -21.26 23.24
C ALA A 12 -12.35 -21.57 24.22
N VAL A 13 -11.52 -20.56 24.49
CA VAL A 13 -10.81 -20.43 25.77
C VAL A 13 -10.89 -18.96 26.20
N LEU A 14 -11.77 -18.72 27.16
CA LEU A 14 -11.82 -17.55 28.02
C LEU A 14 -10.68 -17.61 29.05
N ALA A 15 -10.43 -16.46 29.68
CA ALA A 15 -9.59 -16.18 30.85
C ALA A 15 -8.18 -15.67 30.49
N THR A 16 -7.69 -14.56 31.03
CA THR A 16 -7.86 -14.05 32.39
C THR A 16 -7.75 -12.52 32.45
N LEU A 17 -8.48 -11.94 33.41
CA LEU A 17 -8.34 -10.57 33.88
C LEU A 17 -6.90 -10.27 34.33
N GLY A 18 -6.44 -9.04 34.09
CA GLY A 18 -5.18 -8.54 34.66
C GLY A 18 -5.04 -7.03 34.57
N LEU A 19 -5.39 -6.36 35.67
CA LEU A 19 -4.91 -5.06 36.12
C LEU A 19 -5.32 -3.79 35.35
N PHE A 20 -6.32 -3.14 35.95
CA PHE A 20 -6.49 -1.69 35.98
C PHE A 20 -5.22 -1.02 36.52
N ALA A 21 -4.51 -0.26 35.68
CA ALA A 21 -3.51 0.70 36.11
C ALA A 21 -3.87 2.06 35.50
N VAL A 22 -4.77 2.77 36.18
CA VAL A 22 -4.94 4.22 35.99
C VAL A 22 -3.77 4.90 36.69
N GLY A 23 -3.04 5.74 35.96
CA GLY A 23 -2.24 6.81 36.55
C GLY A 23 -0.83 6.91 35.98
N GLY A 24 -0.63 7.86 35.07
CA GLY A 24 0.71 8.30 34.69
C GLY A 24 0.77 8.89 33.30
N ALA A 25 0.25 10.10 33.12
CA ALA A 25 0.50 10.89 31.92
C ALA A 25 2.02 11.16 31.80
N ALA A 26 2.67 10.50 30.85
CA ALA A 26 3.91 10.97 30.26
C ALA A 26 3.66 11.02 28.76
N GLN A 27 3.53 12.25 28.28
CA GLN A 27 3.39 12.59 26.87
C GLN A 27 4.68 12.16 26.18
N ALA A 28 4.62 11.06 25.44
CA ALA A 28 5.70 10.63 24.57
C ALA A 28 5.08 10.34 23.20
N ALA A 29 5.34 11.27 22.29
CA ALA A 29 5.45 11.21 20.84
C ALA A 29 4.55 10.22 20.05
N PRO A 30 3.99 10.63 18.90
CA PRO A 30 3.20 9.74 18.05
C PRO A 30 4.05 8.52 17.69
N ALA A 31 3.69 7.38 18.28
CA ALA A 31 4.09 6.06 17.85
C ALA A 31 3.46 5.87 16.47
N HIS A 32 4.18 6.36 15.46
CA HIS A 32 4.04 5.86 14.10
C HIS A 32 4.17 4.36 14.24
N GLY A 33 3.09 3.66 13.91
CA GLY A 33 3.03 2.22 13.96
C GLY A 33 4.23 1.67 13.22
N ALA A 34 5.19 1.14 13.98
CA ALA A 34 6.06 0.10 13.47
C ALA A 34 5.17 -1.15 13.35
N THR A 35 4.27 -1.13 12.37
CA THR A 35 4.02 -2.36 11.62
C THR A 35 5.40 -2.86 11.27
N ALA A 36 5.71 -4.08 11.68
CA ALA A 36 6.85 -4.80 11.15
C ALA A 36 6.61 -4.89 9.65
N VAL A 37 7.03 -3.86 8.92
CA VAL A 37 7.41 -3.94 7.53
C VAL A 37 8.49 -5.00 7.59
N GLN A 38 8.09 -6.22 7.27
CA GLN A 38 9.02 -7.26 6.86
C GLN A 38 9.94 -6.54 5.90
N ALA A 39 11.20 -6.36 6.34
CA ALA A 39 12.18 -5.62 5.59
C ALA A 39 12.28 -6.35 4.26
N ALA A 40 11.54 -5.83 3.27
CA ALA A 40 11.69 -6.27 1.91
C ALA A 40 13.18 -6.07 1.60
N PRO A 41 13.82 -6.99 0.86
CA PRO A 41 15.20 -6.81 0.44
C PRO A 41 15.40 -5.34 0.03
N ALA A 42 16.50 -4.70 0.43
CA ALA A 42 16.64 -3.25 0.30
C ALA A 42 16.28 -2.70 -1.11
N GLY A 43 16.45 -3.52 -2.16
CA GLY A 43 15.98 -3.21 -3.51
C GLY A 43 14.46 -3.14 -3.69
N CYS A 44 13.67 -3.98 -3.02
CA CYS A 44 12.21 -4.00 -3.13
C CYS A 44 11.57 -2.80 -2.45
N ALA A 45 12.13 -2.35 -1.33
CA ALA A 45 11.67 -1.13 -0.67
C ALA A 45 11.84 0.10 -1.57
N GLU A 46 12.94 0.17 -2.34
CA GLU A 46 13.19 1.25 -3.29
C GLU A 46 12.26 1.15 -4.52
N ILE A 47 11.97 -0.06 -5.00
CA ILE A 47 10.98 -0.29 -6.07
C ILE A 47 9.58 0.18 -5.60
N LEU A 48 9.17 -0.17 -4.38
CA LEU A 48 7.89 0.28 -3.81
C LEU A 48 7.82 1.81 -3.71
N GLN A 49 8.89 2.45 -3.25
CA GLN A 49 8.97 3.91 -3.14
C GLN A 49 8.90 4.61 -4.51
N GLN A 50 9.46 3.99 -5.55
CA GLN A 50 9.34 4.48 -6.93
C GLN A 50 7.92 4.27 -7.49
N ILE A 51 7.26 3.16 -7.19
CA ILE A 51 5.86 2.90 -7.57
C ILE A 51 4.96 3.98 -6.98
N GLU A 52 5.02 4.21 -5.67
CA GLU A 52 4.21 5.23 -5.00
C GLU A 52 4.42 6.64 -5.61
N ASN A 53 5.67 6.99 -5.94
CA ASN A 53 5.98 8.26 -6.58
C ASN A 53 5.33 8.39 -7.97
N LEU A 54 5.41 7.33 -8.77
CA LEU A 54 4.83 7.31 -10.11
C LEU A 54 3.31 7.29 -10.08
N GLU A 55 2.68 6.59 -9.13
CA GLU A 55 1.23 6.63 -8.91
C GLU A 55 0.76 8.04 -8.55
N PHE A 56 1.46 8.72 -7.63
CA PHE A 56 1.16 10.11 -7.30
C PHE A 56 1.28 11.02 -8.53
N ARG A 57 2.33 10.83 -9.33
CA ARG A 57 2.54 11.59 -10.56
C ARG A 57 1.47 11.28 -11.62
N LEU A 58 1.00 10.04 -11.69
CA LEU A 58 -0.11 9.65 -12.57
C LEU A 58 -1.39 10.38 -12.17
N LEU A 59 -1.74 10.41 -10.89
CA LEU A 59 -2.89 11.13 -10.36
C LEU A 59 -2.82 12.62 -10.69
N ALA A 60 -1.66 13.25 -10.50
CA ALA A 60 -1.45 14.65 -10.85
C ALA A 60 -1.61 14.92 -12.37
N LEU A 61 -1.12 14.02 -13.22
CA LEU A 61 -1.29 14.14 -14.67
C LEU A 61 -2.75 13.94 -15.10
N GLN A 62 -3.47 13.01 -14.47
CA GLN A 62 -4.90 12.81 -14.73
C GLN A 62 -5.72 14.03 -14.31
N ASP A 63 -5.43 14.61 -13.14
CA ASP A 63 -6.09 15.84 -12.70
C ASP A 63 -5.80 17.01 -13.65
N ARG A 64 -4.53 17.17 -14.05
CA ARG A 64 -4.14 18.18 -15.03
C ARG A 64 -4.82 17.95 -16.38
N LEU A 65 -5.00 16.70 -16.83
CA LEU A 65 -5.70 16.39 -18.07
C LEU A 65 -7.17 16.84 -18.06
N ARG A 66 -7.83 16.76 -16.89
CA ARG A 66 -9.23 17.20 -16.72
C ARG A 66 -9.37 18.71 -16.93
N HIS A 67 -8.37 19.49 -16.53
CA HIS A 67 -8.37 20.95 -16.59
C HIS A 67 -7.62 21.52 -17.81
N ALA A 68 -6.85 20.70 -18.52
CA ALA A 68 -6.01 21.13 -19.63
C ALA A 68 -6.78 21.55 -20.89
N GLY A 69 -6.24 22.54 -21.60
CA GLY A 69 -6.73 22.96 -22.90
C GLY A 69 -6.48 21.89 -23.99
N ALA A 70 -7.25 21.93 -25.08
CA ALA A 70 -7.16 20.94 -26.16
C ALA A 70 -5.75 20.78 -26.76
N ALA A 71 -4.95 21.85 -26.78
CA ALA A 71 -3.58 21.84 -27.26
C ALA A 71 -2.61 21.10 -26.31
N GLU A 72 -2.88 21.10 -25.00
CA GLU A 72 -2.00 20.50 -23.98
C GLU A 72 -2.33 19.03 -23.72
N LYS A 73 -3.60 18.63 -23.94
CA LYS A 73 -4.07 17.25 -23.72
C LYS A 73 -3.20 16.18 -24.39
N PRO A 74 -2.76 16.31 -25.66
CA PRO A 74 -1.92 15.29 -26.29
C PRO A 74 -0.59 15.07 -25.56
N ALA A 75 0.04 16.14 -25.06
CA ALA A 75 1.30 16.03 -24.32
C ALA A 75 1.09 15.37 -22.95
N ILE A 76 -0.01 15.71 -22.26
CA ILE A 76 -0.35 15.12 -20.96
C ILE A 76 -0.69 13.63 -21.12
N VAL A 77 -1.45 13.25 -22.16
CA VAL A 77 -1.75 11.84 -22.46
C VAL A 77 -0.46 11.04 -22.72
N ARG A 78 0.50 11.59 -23.48
CA ARG A 78 1.82 10.93 -23.67
C ARG A 78 2.54 10.72 -22.33
N ALA A 79 2.57 11.74 -21.47
CA ALA A 79 3.18 11.63 -20.16
C ALA A 79 2.49 10.56 -19.27
N ILE A 80 1.16 10.44 -19.34
CA ILE A 80 0.41 9.39 -18.65
C ILE A 80 0.82 8.00 -19.15
N VAL A 81 0.91 7.82 -20.47
CA VAL A 81 1.32 6.53 -21.06
C VAL A 81 2.74 6.17 -20.64
N GLU A 82 3.68 7.11 -20.64
CA GLU A 82 5.06 6.89 -20.17
C GLU A 82 5.12 6.49 -18.70
N VAL A 83 4.33 7.15 -17.84
CA VAL A 83 4.28 6.82 -16.41
C VAL A 83 3.67 5.42 -16.19
N GLN A 84 2.60 5.06 -16.91
CA GLN A 84 2.02 3.72 -16.84
C GLN A 84 3.01 2.63 -17.30
N ALA A 85 3.75 2.87 -18.39
CA ALA A 85 4.76 1.94 -18.86
C ALA A 85 5.87 1.71 -17.81
N ARG A 86 6.31 2.77 -17.12
CA ARG A 86 7.28 2.64 -16.02
C ARG A 86 6.72 1.91 -14.81
N LEU A 87 5.46 2.16 -14.44
CA LEU A 87 4.78 1.43 -13.38
C LEU A 87 4.72 -0.07 -13.69
N ALA A 88 4.37 -0.45 -14.92
CA ALA A 88 4.33 -1.85 -15.32
C ALA A 88 5.69 -2.55 -15.14
N ILE A 89 6.79 -1.91 -15.55
CA ILE A 89 8.15 -2.43 -15.38
C ILE A 89 8.49 -2.59 -13.89
N LEU A 90 8.16 -1.60 -13.05
CA LEU A 90 8.46 -1.67 -11.62
C LEU A 90 7.62 -2.74 -10.90
N TYR A 91 6.36 -2.95 -11.29
CA TYR A 91 5.56 -4.05 -10.75
C TYR A 91 6.14 -5.41 -11.13
N GLU A 92 6.60 -5.59 -12.38
CA GLU A 92 7.28 -6.82 -12.80
C GLU A 92 8.57 -7.05 -11.98
N GLN A 93 9.35 -6.00 -11.75
CA GLN A 93 10.54 -6.09 -10.89
C GLN A 93 10.19 -6.42 -9.43
N LEU A 94 9.09 -5.87 -8.91
CA LEU A 94 8.60 -6.16 -7.57
C LEU A 94 8.18 -7.63 -7.41
N GLU A 95 7.56 -8.22 -8.44
CA GLU A 95 7.19 -9.65 -8.44
C GLU A 95 8.42 -10.56 -8.34
N THR A 96 9.59 -10.10 -8.78
CA THR A 96 10.84 -10.87 -8.80
C THR A 96 11.74 -10.70 -7.57
N CYS A 97 11.29 -10.00 -6.52
CA CYS A 97 12.16 -9.38 -5.50
C CYS A 97 12.46 -10.19 -4.21
#